data_AF-A0A9D4QDT2-F1
#
_entry.id   AF-A0A9D4QDT2-F1
#
_cell.length_a   1.000
_cell.length_b   1.000
_cell.length_c   1.000
_cell.angle_alpha   90.00
_cell.angle_beta   90.00
_cell.angle_gamma   90.00
#
_symmetry.space_group_name_H-M   'P 1'
#
loop_
_entity.id
_entity.type
_entity.pdbx_description
1 polymer ?
#
loop_
_entity_poly.entity_id
_entity_poly.type
_entity_poly.pdbx_seq_one_letter_code
_entity_poly.pdbx_strand_id
1 'polypeptide(L)'
;MNGARHVLKWEELYRTMTAEHILLCAVAETHLRELEEPPIHADWRWEGKNRAGHGRKGGGVGFLWRREQEWQREDRGCADHLWMTGDLMGIPVAVCVVYLTVKGVHYEENERLLECVLGDAERLAGCREVLILGDFNGHISELDGYTDANGKLLTQLAERLQLEILNAASRCEGQTTWCARGSGTSIDYALASDGLVKALRRLHIDEEGMHSIGSDHNRLRLDFSKAQHQKPDSKRRLTPNRYLPVNSLEKVAEQFERSPERENAKTYEEYVSVLCHIMERHKVTSGTRPARYDRKPWWDKEVAEAWHARREANRSHRRAVKMKDAVQTDVTWQRYLQLKRDMQALVQVKLSKSNVLFLQKLKSEGRNAAQKFWNYVRTLDRREQSAQFIVDSTGNPAPDMKEALTTHLKTLYGPLGCTRDLQFDDGNSQAELQALLDICATEMTSLGLRFNAKKTKVVPFAGNMAEAVDLKLGSESIAMETTYKYLGVLLCSEASIYNQQEAHIRQASLRAQCILRRRILWGCNRFIMENSRTPANEQADLLLLLT
;
A
#
# COMPACT_ATOMS: atom_id res chain seq x y z
N MET A 1 7.34 -12.11 -9.04
CA MET A 1 7.51 -12.70 -7.67
C MET A 1 6.85 -14.08 -7.56
N ASN A 2 5.90 -14.39 -8.44
CA ASN A 2 5.16 -15.65 -8.57
C ASN A 2 4.65 -16.17 -7.21
N GLY A 3 3.69 -15.43 -6.65
CA GLY A 3 3.03 -15.76 -5.39
C GLY A 3 3.79 -15.29 -4.15
N ALA A 4 3.19 -14.37 -3.41
CA ALA A 4 3.77 -13.66 -2.28
C ALA A 4 3.05 -13.94 -0.95
N ARG A 5 2.19 -14.95 -0.86
CA ARG A 5 1.56 -15.31 0.43
C ARG A 5 2.53 -15.95 1.44
N HIS A 6 3.69 -16.42 0.97
CA HIS A 6 4.71 -16.96 1.85
C HIS A 6 5.58 -15.85 2.45
N VAL A 7 5.45 -15.65 3.77
CA VAL A 7 6.22 -14.67 4.57
C VAL A 7 7.73 -14.73 4.29
N LEU A 8 8.29 -15.93 4.08
CA LEU A 8 9.71 -16.12 3.79
C LEU A 8 10.19 -15.36 2.55
N LYS A 9 9.37 -15.29 1.49
CA LYS A 9 9.75 -14.57 0.27
C LYS A 9 9.92 -13.08 0.54
N TRP A 10 9.06 -12.50 1.36
CA TRP A 10 9.16 -11.09 1.76
C TRP A 10 10.38 -10.82 2.63
N GLU A 11 10.70 -11.70 3.58
CA GLU A 11 11.92 -11.57 4.40
C GLU A 11 13.19 -11.62 3.54
N GLU A 12 13.24 -12.53 2.58
CA GLU A 12 14.36 -12.63 1.62
C GLU A 12 14.46 -11.37 0.75
N LEU A 13 13.32 -10.84 0.29
CA LEU A 13 13.25 -9.62 -0.48
C LEU A 13 13.75 -8.41 0.34
N TYR A 14 13.25 -8.21 1.56
CA TYR A 14 13.66 -7.12 2.44
C TYR A 14 15.15 -7.14 2.74
N ARG A 15 15.72 -8.31 3.03
CA ARG A 15 17.17 -8.45 3.28
C ARG A 15 17.99 -8.08 2.07
N THR A 16 17.58 -8.57 0.91
CA THR A 16 18.26 -8.31 -0.36
C THR A 16 18.23 -6.81 -0.69
N MET A 17 17.05 -6.20 -0.63
CA MET A 17 16.86 -4.78 -0.89
C MET A 17 17.64 -3.90 0.09
N THR A 18 17.72 -4.31 1.35
CA THR A 18 18.48 -3.59 2.39
C THR A 18 19.99 -3.68 2.12
N ALA A 19 20.49 -4.88 1.84
CA ALA A 19 21.91 -5.13 1.57
C ALA A 19 22.42 -4.43 0.31
N GLU A 20 21.55 -4.28 -0.69
CA GLU A 20 21.89 -3.67 -1.98
C GLU A 20 21.54 -2.18 -2.09
N HIS A 21 21.07 -1.59 -0.98
CA HIS A 21 20.67 -0.18 -0.93
C HIS A 21 19.63 0.21 -1.98
N ILE A 22 18.66 -0.68 -2.23
CA ILE A 22 17.55 -0.42 -3.16
C ILE A 22 16.71 0.75 -2.63
N LEU A 23 16.28 1.63 -3.53
CA LEU A 23 15.45 2.80 -3.22
C LEU A 23 13.96 2.48 -3.38
N LEU A 24 13.62 1.94 -4.55
CA LEU A 24 12.29 1.54 -4.98
C LEU A 24 12.38 0.14 -5.59
N CYS A 25 11.42 -0.73 -5.28
CA CYS A 25 11.28 -2.05 -5.87
C CYS A 25 9.86 -2.23 -6.38
N ALA A 26 9.71 -2.44 -7.68
CA ALA A 26 8.48 -2.91 -8.30
C ALA A 26 8.37 -4.44 -8.11
N VAL A 27 7.16 -4.93 -7.86
CA VAL A 27 6.86 -6.37 -7.83
C VAL A 27 5.58 -6.65 -8.62
N ALA A 28 5.63 -7.71 -9.42
CA ALA A 28 4.49 -8.27 -10.14
C ALA A 28 4.21 -9.71 -9.67
N GLU A 29 2.99 -10.17 -9.93
CA GLU A 29 2.47 -11.48 -9.52
C GLU A 29 2.54 -11.71 -8.01
N THR A 30 2.03 -10.76 -7.22
CA THR A 30 2.01 -10.91 -5.77
C THR A 30 1.03 -12.01 -5.32
N HIS A 31 -0.03 -12.26 -6.09
CA HIS A 31 -1.14 -13.17 -5.76
C HIS A 31 -1.82 -12.83 -4.43
N LEU A 32 -1.55 -11.65 -3.88
CA LEU A 32 -2.28 -11.10 -2.76
C LEU A 32 -3.70 -10.77 -3.23
N ARG A 33 -4.70 -11.09 -2.41
CA ARG A 33 -6.12 -10.88 -2.69
C ARG A 33 -6.70 -9.82 -1.79
N GLU A 34 -7.63 -9.03 -2.34
CA GLU A 34 -8.43 -8.08 -1.58
C GLU A 34 -7.56 -7.17 -0.69
N LEU A 35 -7.62 -7.34 0.63
CA LEU A 35 -6.90 -6.57 1.63
C LEU A 35 -5.63 -7.27 2.13
N GLU A 36 -5.19 -8.37 1.50
CA GLU A 36 -3.94 -9.05 1.84
C GLU A 36 -2.74 -8.13 1.57
N GLU A 37 -1.84 -8.02 2.53
CA GLU A 37 -0.63 -7.20 2.40
C GLU A 37 0.63 -8.00 2.76
N PRO A 38 1.81 -7.57 2.29
CA PRO A 38 3.06 -8.12 2.78
C PRO A 38 3.25 -7.87 4.28
N PRO A 39 4.04 -8.73 4.96
CA PRO A 39 4.44 -8.52 6.35
C PRO A 39 5.00 -7.12 6.58
N ILE A 40 4.64 -6.50 7.70
CA ILE A 40 5.12 -5.16 8.07
C ILE A 40 6.63 -5.21 8.27
N HIS A 41 7.34 -4.24 7.67
CA HIS A 41 8.76 -4.03 7.92
C HIS A 41 9.03 -2.61 8.44
N ALA A 42 10.00 -2.50 9.34
CA ALA A 42 10.35 -1.23 10.01
C ALA A 42 10.85 -0.18 9.01
N ASP A 43 11.68 -0.57 8.04
CA ASP A 43 12.33 0.37 7.11
C ASP A 43 11.61 0.55 5.77
N TRP A 44 10.61 -0.29 5.45
CA TRP A 44 9.98 -0.32 4.14
C TRP A 44 8.50 0.04 4.23
N ARG A 45 8.00 0.76 3.22
CA ARG A 45 6.57 0.97 2.95
C ARG A 45 6.15 0.09 1.77
N TRP A 46 4.86 -0.22 1.71
CA TRP A 46 4.23 -1.00 0.67
C TRP A 46 3.03 -0.24 0.14
N GLU A 47 2.89 -0.25 -1.18
CA GLU A 47 1.67 0.14 -1.88
C GLU A 47 1.42 -0.91 -2.95
N GLY A 48 0.20 -1.42 -3.05
CA GLY A 48 -0.11 -2.49 -3.98
C GLY A 48 -1.54 -2.47 -4.47
N LYS A 49 -1.75 -3.13 -5.60
CA LYS A 49 -3.06 -3.46 -6.15
C LYS A 49 -3.21 -4.96 -6.17
N ASN A 50 -4.14 -5.42 -5.35
CA ASN A 50 -4.50 -6.82 -5.23
C ASN A 50 -5.70 -7.12 -6.12
N ARG A 51 -5.83 -8.37 -6.57
CA ARG A 51 -7.03 -8.78 -7.28
C ARG A 51 -8.18 -9.06 -6.31
N ALA A 52 -9.42 -8.80 -6.74
CA ALA A 52 -10.63 -9.12 -6.01
C ALA A 52 -10.76 -10.65 -5.79
N GLY A 53 -11.40 -11.08 -4.69
CA GLY A 53 -11.42 -12.48 -4.23
C GLY A 53 -11.97 -13.50 -5.22
N HIS A 54 -12.80 -13.08 -6.18
CA HIS A 54 -13.39 -13.92 -7.23
C HIS A 54 -12.64 -13.87 -8.58
N GLY A 55 -11.55 -13.10 -8.68
CA GLY A 55 -10.74 -12.99 -9.90
C GLY A 55 -9.95 -14.27 -10.24
N ARG A 56 -9.43 -14.32 -11.48
CA ARG A 56 -8.56 -15.42 -11.97
C ARG A 56 -7.39 -15.68 -11.00
N LYS A 57 -6.90 -16.93 -10.93
CA LYS A 57 -5.67 -17.26 -10.21
C LYS A 57 -4.48 -16.52 -10.85
N GLY A 58 -3.70 -15.79 -10.06
CA GLY A 58 -2.52 -15.05 -10.52
C GLY A 58 -2.73 -13.53 -10.59
N GLY A 59 -1.64 -12.75 -10.72
CA GLY A 59 -1.66 -11.28 -10.84
C GLY A 59 -1.36 -10.51 -9.54
N GLY A 60 -1.66 -9.21 -9.55
CA GLY A 60 -1.35 -8.27 -8.46
C GLY A 60 0.03 -7.63 -8.62
N VAL A 61 0.08 -6.32 -8.45
CA VAL A 61 1.28 -5.49 -8.63
C VAL A 61 1.51 -4.59 -7.42
N GLY A 62 2.73 -4.13 -7.20
CA GLY A 62 2.99 -3.18 -6.13
C GLY A 62 4.41 -2.65 -6.10
N PHE A 63 4.64 -1.72 -5.16
CA PHE A 63 5.91 -1.11 -4.89
C PHE A 63 6.30 -1.23 -3.41
N LEU A 64 7.59 -1.44 -3.19
CA LEU A 64 8.24 -1.27 -1.90
C LEU A 64 9.26 -0.15 -1.99
N TRP A 65 9.28 0.76 -1.01
CA TRP A 65 10.29 1.82 -0.93
C TRP A 65 10.71 2.10 0.51
N ARG A 66 11.88 2.71 0.69
CA ARG A 66 12.38 3.06 2.02
C ARG A 66 11.50 4.14 2.65
N ARG A 67 11.20 4.00 3.94
CA ARG A 67 10.34 4.95 4.67
C ARG A 67 10.80 6.41 4.67
N GLU A 68 12.09 6.61 4.52
CA GLU A 68 12.77 7.92 4.45
C GLU A 68 12.60 8.59 3.08
N GLN A 69 12.15 7.84 2.06
CA GLN A 69 11.90 8.36 0.73
C GLN A 69 10.41 8.70 0.59
N GLU A 70 10.14 9.81 -0.09
CA GLU A 70 8.78 10.23 -0.41
C GLU A 70 8.41 9.72 -1.79
N TRP A 71 7.40 8.85 -1.82
CA TRP A 71 6.79 8.34 -3.03
C TRP A 71 5.28 8.45 -2.86
N GLN A 72 4.61 8.91 -3.90
CA GLN A 72 3.17 9.17 -3.92
C GLN A 72 2.51 8.28 -4.97
N ARG A 73 1.36 7.71 -4.61
CA ARG A 73 0.57 6.92 -5.56
C ARG A 73 -0.21 7.86 -6.46
N GLU A 74 -0.10 7.64 -7.77
CA GLU A 74 -0.96 8.28 -8.77
C GLU A 74 -2.11 7.30 -9.07
N ASP A 75 -3.23 7.45 -8.37
CA ASP A 75 -4.33 6.50 -8.48
C ASP A 75 -5.36 6.87 -9.54
N ARG A 76 -5.83 5.83 -10.25
CA ARG A 76 -6.90 5.91 -11.26
C ARG A 76 -7.81 4.67 -11.29
N GLY A 77 -7.77 3.81 -10.28
CA GLY A 77 -8.70 2.68 -10.18
C GLY A 77 -8.47 1.52 -11.15
N CYS A 78 -7.44 1.55 -12.00
CA CYS A 78 -7.08 0.41 -12.85
C CYS A 78 -6.47 -0.73 -12.01
N ALA A 79 -6.85 -1.99 -12.22
CA ALA A 79 -6.45 -3.08 -11.31
C ALA A 79 -5.07 -3.70 -11.58
N ASP A 80 -4.59 -3.62 -12.83
CA ASP A 80 -3.45 -4.42 -13.31
C ASP A 80 -2.16 -3.61 -13.56
N HIS A 81 -2.21 -2.28 -13.36
CA HIS A 81 -1.01 -1.43 -13.28
C HIS A 81 -1.08 -0.44 -12.11
N LEU A 82 0.09 -0.04 -11.61
CA LEU A 82 0.22 0.93 -10.53
C LEU A 82 1.29 1.97 -10.87
N TRP A 83 0.97 3.24 -10.66
CA TRP A 83 1.89 4.36 -10.83
C TRP A 83 2.30 4.93 -9.47
N MET A 84 3.59 5.21 -9.33
CA MET A 84 4.16 5.97 -8.22
C MET A 84 4.95 7.15 -8.77
N THR A 85 4.76 8.33 -8.21
CA THR A 85 5.59 9.50 -8.48
C THR A 85 6.55 9.77 -7.33
N GLY A 86 7.73 10.26 -7.66
CA GLY A 86 8.77 10.53 -6.69
C GLY A 86 9.98 11.19 -7.33
N ASP A 87 11.09 11.15 -6.60
CA ASP A 87 12.37 11.70 -7.04
C ASP A 87 13.40 10.58 -7.16
N LEU A 88 14.02 10.46 -8.34
CA LEU A 88 15.19 9.62 -8.54
C LEU A 88 16.41 10.49 -8.76
N MET A 89 17.10 10.78 -7.66
CA MET A 89 18.28 11.62 -7.65
C MET A 89 17.96 12.98 -8.30
N GLY A 90 17.12 13.82 -7.69
CA GLY A 90 16.74 15.13 -8.21
C GLY A 90 16.06 15.15 -9.58
N ILE A 91 15.67 13.99 -10.13
CA ILE A 91 14.89 13.87 -11.35
C ILE A 91 13.46 13.49 -10.91
N PRO A 92 12.47 14.37 -11.14
CA PRO A 92 11.07 14.01 -10.94
C PRO A 92 10.71 12.86 -11.88
N VAL A 93 10.21 11.75 -11.32
CA VAL A 93 9.87 10.56 -12.09
C VAL A 93 8.46 10.06 -11.80
N ALA A 94 7.86 9.45 -12.81
CA ALA A 94 6.70 8.58 -12.70
C ALA A 94 7.12 7.15 -13.04
N VAL A 95 6.95 6.24 -12.09
CA VAL A 95 7.29 4.82 -12.23
C VAL A 95 6.02 3.99 -12.28
N CYS A 96 5.83 3.25 -13.36
CA CYS A 96 4.74 2.31 -13.54
C CYS A 96 5.24 0.88 -13.34
N VAL A 97 4.42 0.05 -12.67
CA VAL A 97 4.56 -1.40 -12.71
C VAL A 97 3.35 -2.01 -13.43
N VAL A 98 3.61 -2.86 -14.41
CA VAL A 98 2.60 -3.51 -15.25
C VAL A 98 2.74 -5.04 -15.17
N TYR A 99 1.62 -5.74 -15.28
CA TYR A 99 1.58 -7.18 -15.47
C TYR A 99 0.60 -7.53 -16.59
N LEU A 100 1.12 -8.02 -17.72
CA LEU A 100 0.29 -8.50 -18.82
C LEU A 100 -0.03 -9.98 -18.66
N THR A 101 -1.20 -10.38 -19.14
CA THR A 101 -1.57 -11.80 -19.14
C THR A 101 -0.90 -12.56 -20.29
N VAL A 102 -0.70 -13.86 -20.09
CA VAL A 102 -0.09 -14.76 -21.07
C VAL A 102 -0.89 -14.79 -22.39
N LYS A 103 -0.15 -14.90 -23.50
CA LYS A 103 -0.68 -14.93 -24.88
C LYS A 103 -1.92 -15.82 -25.06
N GLY A 104 -2.83 -15.33 -25.91
CA GLY A 104 -3.87 -16.12 -26.57
C GLY A 104 -5.20 -16.21 -25.84
N VAL A 105 -5.27 -15.77 -24.57
CA VAL A 105 -6.52 -15.82 -23.80
C VAL A 105 -7.17 -14.43 -23.70
N HIS A 106 -6.38 -13.34 -23.69
CA HIS A 106 -6.89 -11.98 -23.40
C HIS A 106 -6.14 -10.84 -24.10
N TYR A 107 -5.90 -10.95 -25.41
CA TYR A 107 -5.19 -9.89 -26.16
C TYR A 107 -5.87 -8.52 -26.02
N GLU A 108 -7.19 -8.45 -26.16
CA GLU A 108 -7.96 -7.20 -26.00
C GLU A 108 -7.85 -6.60 -24.58
N GLU A 109 -7.74 -7.43 -23.54
CA GLU A 109 -7.54 -6.94 -22.17
C GLU A 109 -6.14 -6.33 -22.02
N ASN A 110 -5.11 -6.97 -22.58
CA ASN A 110 -3.74 -6.45 -22.57
C ASN A 110 -3.63 -5.15 -23.38
N GLU A 111 -4.32 -5.05 -24.52
CA GLU A 111 -4.38 -3.85 -25.35
C GLU A 111 -5.01 -2.69 -24.58
N ARG A 112 -6.21 -2.88 -24.00
CA ARG A 112 -6.87 -1.86 -23.16
C ARG A 112 -6.03 -1.45 -21.96
N LEU A 113 -5.32 -2.40 -21.34
CA LEU A 113 -4.41 -2.11 -20.24
C LEU A 113 -3.27 -1.19 -20.69
N LEU A 114 -2.62 -1.49 -21.83
CA LEU A 114 -1.54 -0.63 -22.33
C LEU A 114 -2.05 0.72 -22.85
N GLU A 115 -3.26 0.79 -23.42
CA GLU A 115 -3.90 2.08 -23.74
C GLU A 115 -4.13 2.93 -22.48
N CYS A 116 -4.54 2.29 -21.37
CA CYS A 116 -4.68 2.97 -20.09
C CYS A 116 -3.33 3.46 -19.56
N VAL A 117 -2.29 2.62 -19.62
CA VAL A 117 -0.91 2.98 -19.25
C VAL A 117 -0.40 4.14 -20.12
N LEU A 118 -0.69 4.12 -21.42
CA LEU A 118 -0.32 5.18 -22.36
C LEU A 118 -0.95 6.53 -21.96
N GLY A 119 -2.27 6.57 -21.77
CA GLY A 119 -2.96 7.81 -21.38
C GLY A 119 -2.51 8.33 -20.00
N ASP A 120 -2.07 7.44 -19.11
CA ASP A 120 -1.43 7.82 -17.85
C ASP A 120 -0.04 8.41 -18.04
N ALA A 121 0.79 7.76 -18.85
CA ALA A 121 2.13 8.21 -19.15
C ALA A 121 2.13 9.58 -19.85
N GLU A 122 1.28 9.79 -20.86
CA GLU A 122 1.18 11.06 -21.60
C GLU A 122 0.85 12.25 -20.67
N ARG A 123 -0.04 12.03 -19.70
CA ARG A 123 -0.37 13.05 -18.68
C ARG A 123 0.79 13.32 -17.74
N LEU A 124 1.51 12.28 -17.32
CA LEU A 124 2.58 12.39 -16.32
C LEU A 124 3.89 12.91 -16.95
N ALA A 125 4.13 12.62 -18.23
CA ALA A 125 5.34 12.99 -18.96
C ALA A 125 5.58 14.50 -19.06
N GLY A 126 4.51 15.31 -18.98
CA GLY A 126 4.61 16.78 -19.08
C GLY A 126 5.44 17.47 -17.98
N CYS A 127 5.72 16.79 -16.87
CA CYS A 127 6.50 17.34 -15.76
C CYS A 127 7.47 16.34 -15.11
N ARG A 128 7.56 15.12 -15.64
CA ARG A 128 8.31 14.02 -15.04
C ARG A 128 8.86 13.10 -16.13
N GLU A 129 10.01 12.51 -15.86
CA GLU A 129 10.52 11.40 -16.65
C GLU A 129 9.70 10.13 -16.37
N VAL A 130 9.61 9.23 -17.35
CA VAL A 130 8.74 8.04 -17.28
C VAL A 130 9.60 6.77 -17.26
N LEU A 131 9.31 5.89 -16.31
CA LEU A 131 9.88 4.55 -16.19
C LEU A 131 8.75 3.52 -16.10
N ILE A 132 8.67 2.59 -17.04
CA ILE A 132 7.70 1.50 -17.02
C ILE A 132 8.45 0.19 -16.81
N LEU A 133 8.05 -0.56 -15.80
CA LEU A 133 8.63 -1.85 -15.41
C LEU A 133 7.54 -2.90 -15.41
N GLY A 134 7.86 -4.15 -15.68
CA GLY A 134 6.86 -5.19 -15.51
C GLY A 134 7.18 -6.50 -16.21
N ASP A 135 6.29 -7.45 -15.97
CA ASP A 135 6.20 -8.68 -16.76
C ASP A 135 5.18 -8.43 -17.87
N PHE A 136 5.68 -8.33 -19.10
CA PHE A 136 4.86 -8.09 -20.29
C PHE A 136 4.38 -9.38 -20.93
N ASN A 137 4.83 -10.55 -20.46
CA ASN A 137 4.47 -11.85 -21.06
C ASN A 137 4.53 -11.82 -22.60
N GLY A 138 5.55 -11.15 -23.14
CA GLY A 138 5.68 -10.84 -24.56
C GLY A 138 7.13 -10.96 -25.00
N HIS A 139 7.31 -11.37 -26.25
CA HIS A 139 8.62 -11.65 -26.83
C HIS A 139 8.92 -10.65 -27.93
N ILE A 140 10.17 -10.16 -27.98
CA ILE A 140 10.67 -9.30 -29.05
C ILE A 140 11.86 -9.96 -29.76
N SER A 141 11.95 -9.74 -31.07
CA SER A 141 12.93 -10.39 -31.95
C SER A 141 14.38 -10.17 -31.54
N GLU A 142 14.68 -9.02 -30.97
CA GLU A 142 16.00 -8.58 -30.54
C GLU A 142 16.55 -9.44 -29.40
N LEU A 143 15.67 -10.02 -28.57
CA LEU A 143 16.05 -10.81 -27.41
C LEU A 143 15.72 -12.30 -27.58
N ASP A 144 14.57 -12.65 -28.16
CA ASP A 144 14.10 -14.04 -28.24
C ASP A 144 14.08 -14.59 -29.67
N GLY A 145 14.45 -13.79 -30.68
CA GLY A 145 14.48 -14.21 -32.09
C GLY A 145 13.12 -14.22 -32.80
N TYR A 146 12.04 -13.87 -32.11
CA TYR A 146 10.72 -13.62 -32.68
C TYR A 146 9.95 -12.56 -31.90
N THR A 147 9.02 -11.88 -32.57
CA THR A 147 8.11 -10.91 -31.93
C THR A 147 6.69 -11.46 -31.91
N ASP A 148 6.09 -11.57 -30.73
CA ASP A 148 4.71 -12.04 -30.58
C ASP A 148 3.71 -10.88 -30.39
N ALA A 149 2.44 -11.19 -30.10
CA ALA A 149 1.37 -10.19 -30.02
C ALA A 149 1.58 -9.21 -28.86
N ASN A 150 1.95 -9.70 -27.67
CA ASN A 150 2.27 -8.85 -26.53
C ASN A 150 3.58 -8.08 -26.76
N GLY A 151 4.56 -8.69 -27.44
CA GLY A 151 5.78 -8.00 -27.88
C GLY A 151 5.51 -6.83 -28.81
N LYS A 152 4.56 -6.96 -29.75
CA LYS A 152 4.12 -5.85 -30.62
C LYS A 152 3.47 -4.73 -29.83
N LEU A 153 2.62 -5.06 -28.85
CA LEU A 153 2.00 -4.07 -27.97
C LEU A 153 3.06 -3.31 -27.14
N LEU A 154 4.06 -4.03 -26.62
CA LEU A 154 5.20 -3.45 -25.92
C LEU A 154 6.00 -2.50 -26.81
N THR A 155 6.36 -2.90 -28.03
CA THR A 155 7.14 -2.04 -28.95
C THR A 155 6.34 -0.81 -29.37
N GLN A 156 5.04 -0.95 -29.65
CA GLN A 156 4.15 0.17 -29.96
C GLN A 156 4.03 1.16 -28.79
N LEU A 157 3.91 0.67 -27.55
CA LEU A 157 3.91 1.51 -26.36
C LEU A 157 5.23 2.30 -26.24
N ALA A 158 6.36 1.62 -26.42
CA ALA A 158 7.68 2.24 -26.39
C ALA A 158 7.81 3.34 -27.46
N GLU A 159 7.42 3.05 -28.70
CA GLU A 159 7.46 3.99 -29.82
C GLU A 159 6.57 5.22 -29.57
N ARG A 160 5.32 5.02 -29.15
CA ARG A 160 4.36 6.11 -28.92
C ARG A 160 4.80 7.06 -27.80
N LEU A 161 5.40 6.50 -26.74
CA LEU A 161 5.91 7.28 -25.61
C LEU A 161 7.38 7.73 -25.78
N GLN A 162 8.01 7.39 -26.91
CA GLN A 162 9.44 7.63 -27.16
C GLN A 162 10.33 7.10 -26.03
N LEU A 163 10.02 5.91 -25.52
CA LEU A 163 10.79 5.23 -24.49
C LEU A 163 11.77 4.23 -25.12
N GLU A 164 12.94 4.10 -24.51
CA GLU A 164 13.90 3.07 -24.87
C GLU A 164 13.63 1.78 -24.09
N ILE A 165 13.60 0.63 -24.79
CA ILE A 165 13.54 -0.69 -24.16
C ILE A 165 14.94 -1.03 -23.63
N LEU A 166 15.14 -0.84 -22.34
CA LEU A 166 16.46 -0.92 -21.71
C LEU A 166 17.07 -2.33 -21.79
N ASN A 167 16.25 -3.38 -21.89
CA ASN A 167 16.70 -4.76 -22.03
C ASN A 167 17.51 -5.00 -23.32
N ALA A 168 17.21 -4.26 -24.38
CA ALA A 168 17.91 -4.36 -25.67
C ALA A 168 19.10 -3.38 -25.76
N ALA A 169 19.28 -2.52 -24.77
CA ALA A 169 20.34 -1.53 -24.76
C ALA A 169 21.70 -2.16 -24.43
N SER A 170 22.79 -1.58 -24.96
CA SER A 170 24.17 -2.02 -24.70
C SER A 170 24.60 -1.95 -23.23
N ARG A 171 23.83 -1.23 -22.39
CA ARG A 171 24.04 -1.12 -20.94
C ARG A 171 23.35 -2.23 -20.14
N CYS A 172 22.64 -3.15 -20.81
CA CYS A 172 22.04 -4.33 -20.20
C CYS A 172 23.06 -5.47 -20.08
N GLU A 173 23.26 -5.96 -18.86
CA GLU A 173 24.03 -7.16 -18.57
C GLU A 173 23.07 -8.33 -18.30
N GLY A 174 23.13 -9.36 -19.14
CA GLY A 174 22.19 -10.48 -19.13
C GLY A 174 21.05 -10.29 -20.12
N GLN A 175 20.26 -11.34 -20.34
CA GLN A 175 19.19 -11.37 -21.35
C GLN A 175 17.96 -12.10 -20.83
N THR A 176 18.15 -13.25 -20.22
CA THR A 176 17.07 -14.15 -19.80
C THR A 176 16.38 -13.61 -18.56
N THR A 177 15.11 -13.22 -18.67
CA THR A 177 14.34 -12.70 -17.52
C THR A 177 13.38 -13.71 -16.92
N TRP A 178 13.08 -14.80 -17.62
CA TRP A 178 12.28 -15.90 -17.11
C TRP A 178 12.94 -17.24 -17.42
N CYS A 179 12.96 -18.15 -16.44
CA CYS A 179 13.49 -19.51 -16.58
C CYS A 179 12.53 -20.53 -15.95
N ALA A 180 11.98 -21.43 -16.76
CA ALA A 180 11.29 -22.61 -16.25
C ALA A 180 11.44 -23.80 -17.22
N ARG A 181 11.35 -25.03 -16.66
CA ARG A 181 11.29 -26.28 -17.44
C ARG A 181 12.42 -26.45 -18.48
N GLY A 182 13.62 -25.96 -18.17
CA GLY A 182 14.79 -26.06 -19.06
C GLY A 182 14.83 -25.05 -20.20
N SER A 183 13.88 -24.11 -20.28
CA SER A 183 13.89 -22.98 -21.22
C SER A 183 14.09 -21.65 -20.49
N GLY A 184 14.74 -20.69 -21.17
CA GLY A 184 14.86 -19.31 -20.72
C GLY A 184 14.46 -18.34 -21.83
N THR A 185 13.72 -17.29 -21.48
CA THR A 185 13.24 -16.25 -22.41
C THR A 185 13.26 -14.87 -21.75
N SER A 186 13.01 -13.81 -22.54
CA SER A 186 12.87 -12.44 -22.07
C SER A 186 11.39 -12.00 -22.10
N ILE A 187 10.76 -11.88 -20.93
CA ILE A 187 9.36 -11.43 -20.80
C ILE A 187 9.16 -10.27 -19.81
N ASP A 188 10.11 -10.06 -18.90
CA ASP A 188 10.17 -8.87 -18.04
C ASP A 188 10.98 -7.75 -18.71
N TYR A 189 10.42 -6.54 -18.76
CA TYR A 189 11.04 -5.39 -19.44
C TYR A 189 11.08 -4.14 -18.56
N ALA A 190 12.05 -3.28 -18.87
CA ALA A 190 12.14 -1.92 -18.38
C ALA A 190 12.19 -0.94 -19.57
N LEU A 191 11.28 0.03 -19.59
CA LEU A 191 11.20 1.09 -20.59
C LEU A 191 11.44 2.44 -19.91
N ALA A 192 12.30 3.28 -20.46
CA ALA A 192 12.62 4.56 -19.86
C ALA A 192 12.67 5.70 -20.87
N SER A 193 12.28 6.89 -20.43
CA SER A 193 12.44 8.12 -21.21
C SER A 193 13.90 8.54 -21.31
N ASP A 194 14.21 9.37 -22.31
CA ASP A 194 15.57 9.77 -22.66
C ASP A 194 16.36 10.38 -21.48
N GLY A 195 15.72 11.18 -20.63
CA GLY A 195 16.38 11.75 -19.44
C GLY A 195 16.85 10.67 -18.46
N LEU A 196 16.05 9.62 -18.26
CA LEU A 196 16.43 8.47 -17.44
C LEU A 196 17.44 7.56 -18.11
N VAL A 197 17.35 7.36 -19.43
CA VAL A 197 18.37 6.63 -20.22
C VAL A 197 19.74 7.29 -20.07
N LYS A 198 19.81 8.62 -20.13
CA LYS A 198 21.04 9.39 -19.92
C LYS A 198 21.62 9.19 -18.51
N ALA A 199 20.76 9.08 -17.50
CA ALA A 199 21.16 8.82 -16.12
C ALA A 199 21.44 7.34 -15.80
N LEU A 200 21.00 6.41 -16.66
CA LEU A 200 21.14 4.97 -16.45
C LEU A 200 22.61 4.55 -16.57
N ARG A 201 23.19 4.05 -15.48
CA ARG A 201 24.55 3.49 -15.50
C ARG A 201 24.55 2.08 -16.08
N ARG A 202 23.64 1.23 -15.62
CA ARG A 202 23.48 -0.16 -16.08
C ARG A 202 22.11 -0.72 -15.72
N LEU A 203 21.66 -1.66 -16.54
CA LEU A 203 20.60 -2.61 -16.22
C LEU A 203 21.26 -3.98 -16.02
N HIS A 204 20.97 -4.68 -14.94
CA HIS A 204 21.53 -6.01 -14.67
C HIS A 204 20.40 -7.02 -14.42
N ILE A 205 20.43 -8.13 -15.15
CA ILE A 205 19.51 -9.24 -15.02
C ILE A 205 20.20 -10.37 -14.24
N ASP A 206 19.64 -10.73 -13.08
CA ASP A 206 20.20 -11.77 -12.20
C ASP A 206 19.91 -13.19 -12.70
N GLU A 207 20.50 -13.57 -13.84
CA GLU A 207 20.36 -14.90 -14.44
C GLU A 207 20.88 -16.02 -13.53
N GLU A 208 21.98 -15.76 -12.81
CA GLU A 208 22.57 -16.70 -11.85
C GLU A 208 21.68 -16.89 -10.60
N GLY A 209 20.65 -16.06 -10.43
CA GLY A 209 19.72 -16.15 -9.30
C GLY A 209 20.39 -15.88 -7.96
N MET A 210 21.45 -15.07 -7.95
CA MET A 210 22.12 -14.67 -6.72
C MET A 210 21.11 -14.06 -5.76
N HIS A 211 20.21 -13.22 -6.22
CA HIS A 211 19.22 -12.51 -5.43
C HIS A 211 17.80 -13.07 -5.64
N SER A 212 17.69 -14.30 -6.14
CA SER A 212 16.40 -14.96 -6.36
C SER A 212 15.69 -15.26 -5.05
N ILE A 213 14.42 -14.87 -4.99
CA ILE A 213 13.46 -15.20 -3.91
C ILE A 213 12.67 -16.49 -4.20
N GLY A 214 13.22 -17.36 -5.07
CA GLY A 214 12.55 -18.59 -5.51
C GLY A 214 11.41 -18.36 -6.50
N SER A 215 11.50 -17.29 -7.30
CA SER A 215 10.70 -17.10 -8.51
C SER A 215 11.40 -17.77 -9.69
N ASP A 216 10.60 -18.17 -10.67
CA ASP A 216 10.96 -18.48 -12.06
C ASP A 216 11.40 -17.23 -12.85
N HIS A 217 11.02 -16.03 -12.42
CA HIS A 217 11.55 -14.78 -12.96
C HIS A 217 12.90 -14.40 -12.34
N ASN A 218 13.73 -13.75 -13.14
CA ASN A 218 15.00 -13.15 -12.78
C ASN A 218 14.77 -11.67 -12.47
N ARG A 219 15.47 -11.18 -11.46
CA ARG A 219 15.30 -9.80 -11.04
C ARG A 219 16.06 -8.88 -12.00
N LEU A 220 15.39 -7.83 -12.45
CA LEU A 220 16.00 -6.68 -13.13
C LEU A 220 16.43 -5.64 -12.08
N ARG A 221 17.68 -5.18 -12.18
CA ARG A 221 18.22 -4.11 -11.34
C ARG A 221 18.70 -2.96 -12.21
N LEU A 222 18.09 -1.78 -12.02
CA LEU A 222 18.51 -0.55 -12.68
C LEU A 222 19.34 0.27 -11.70
N ASP A 223 20.56 0.62 -12.08
CA ASP A 223 21.43 1.53 -11.33
C ASP A 223 21.52 2.86 -12.08
N PHE A 224 21.10 3.95 -11.43
CA PHE A 224 21.18 5.31 -11.96
C PHE A 224 22.34 6.10 -11.32
N SER A 225 22.91 7.06 -12.04
CA SER A 225 23.92 7.97 -11.52
C SER A 225 23.87 9.35 -12.17
N LYS A 226 23.92 10.41 -11.35
CA LYS A 226 24.19 11.78 -11.81
C LYS A 226 25.67 11.95 -12.18
N ALA A 227 26.10 11.43 -13.32
CA ALA A 227 27.32 11.86 -13.98
C ALA A 227 27.43 11.24 -15.38
N GLN A 228 27.60 12.09 -16.38
CA GLN A 228 28.33 11.74 -17.59
C GLN A 228 29.64 11.04 -17.18
N HIS A 229 29.95 9.94 -17.86
CA HIS A 229 31.19 9.15 -17.77
C HIS A 229 32.34 9.75 -16.94
N GLN A 230 32.81 9.01 -15.92
CA GLN A 230 34.17 8.47 -15.88
C GLN A 230 34.43 7.53 -14.68
N LYS A 231 34.89 6.31 -15.04
CA LYS A 231 35.68 5.26 -14.35
C LYS A 231 35.35 4.76 -12.92
N PRO A 232 35.60 3.46 -12.65
CA PRO A 232 35.45 2.89 -11.32
C PRO A 232 36.70 3.24 -10.50
N ASP A 233 36.56 3.91 -9.35
CA ASP A 233 37.02 3.35 -8.08
C ASP A 233 36.70 4.25 -6.87
N SER A 234 36.78 3.60 -5.71
CA SER A 234 37.01 4.13 -4.38
C SER A 234 35.78 4.53 -3.54
N LYS A 235 35.69 3.80 -2.42
CA LYS A 235 34.92 4.01 -1.20
C LYS A 235 34.66 5.50 -0.90
N ARG A 236 33.58 6.06 -1.40
CA ARG A 236 33.03 7.31 -0.85
C ARG A 236 32.32 6.99 0.45
N ARG A 237 32.97 7.31 1.58
CA ARG A 237 32.30 7.46 2.87
C ARG A 237 31.16 8.47 2.68
N LEU A 238 29.92 8.01 2.78
CA LEU A 238 28.74 8.87 2.84
C LEU A 238 28.91 9.84 4.01
N THR A 239 28.76 11.13 3.75
CA THR A 239 28.55 12.14 4.78
C THR A 239 27.26 11.80 5.53
N PRO A 240 27.28 11.68 6.87
CA PRO A 240 26.11 11.24 7.62
C PRO A 240 24.99 12.29 7.53
N ASN A 241 23.80 11.83 7.13
CA ASN A 241 22.61 12.67 7.06
C ASN A 241 22.29 13.21 8.47
N ARG A 242 22.04 14.51 8.58
CA ARG A 242 21.70 15.21 9.82
C ARG A 242 20.19 15.41 9.86
N TYR A 243 19.53 15.03 10.94
CA TYR A 243 18.08 15.22 11.10
C TYR A 243 17.75 15.94 12.41
N LEU A 244 16.59 16.59 12.45
CA LEU A 244 16.07 17.27 13.63
C LEU A 244 15.07 16.35 14.35
N PRO A 245 15.35 15.87 15.57
CA PRO A 245 14.45 15.01 16.32
C PRO A 245 13.16 15.73 16.72
N VAL A 246 12.04 14.99 16.78
CA VAL A 246 10.72 15.54 17.17
C VAL A 246 10.75 16.15 18.57
N ASN A 247 11.49 15.55 19.51
CA ASN A 247 11.67 16.08 20.86
C ASN A 247 12.61 17.31 20.94
N SER A 248 13.29 17.67 19.85
CA SER A 248 14.05 18.91 19.74
C SER A 248 13.21 20.06 19.18
N LEU A 249 12.02 19.80 18.61
CA LEU A 249 11.17 20.84 18.02
C LEU A 249 10.69 21.84 19.05
N GLU A 250 10.28 21.39 20.23
CA GLU A 250 9.86 22.27 21.32
C GLU A 250 11.00 23.18 21.80
N LYS A 251 12.24 22.66 21.83
CA LYS A 251 13.43 23.42 22.20
C LYS A 251 13.84 24.42 21.12
N VAL A 252 13.70 24.05 19.85
CA VAL A 252 13.91 24.95 18.71
C VAL A 252 12.89 26.08 18.76
N ALA A 253 11.61 25.77 18.98
CA ALA A 253 10.56 26.76 19.10
C ALA A 253 10.81 27.70 20.29
N GLU A 254 11.13 27.17 21.47
CA GLU A 254 11.42 27.98 22.65
C GLU A 254 12.65 28.89 22.47
N GLN A 255 13.73 28.39 21.85
CA GLN A 255 14.92 29.20 21.56
C GLN A 255 14.68 30.22 20.46
N PHE A 256 13.86 29.90 19.47
CA PHE A 256 13.48 30.82 18.42
C PHE A 256 12.62 31.95 18.97
N GLU A 257 11.63 31.63 19.82
CA GLU A 257 10.77 32.62 20.47
C GLU A 257 11.57 33.57 21.38
N ARG A 258 12.65 33.07 22.01
CA ARG A 258 13.54 33.86 22.89
C ARG A 258 14.75 34.48 22.18
N SER A 259 14.88 34.33 20.86
CA SER A 259 16.04 34.85 20.13
C SER A 259 15.92 36.37 19.96
N PRO A 260 16.88 37.17 20.48
CA PRO A 260 16.91 38.60 20.19
C PRO A 260 17.24 38.86 18.71
N GLU A 261 17.85 37.91 18.00
CA GLU A 261 18.11 38.02 16.56
C GLU A 261 16.81 37.94 15.74
N ARG A 262 15.79 37.23 16.24
CA ARG A 262 14.44 37.22 15.66
C ARG A 262 13.78 38.59 15.75
N GLU A 263 13.84 39.24 16.92
CA GLU A 263 13.23 40.56 17.14
C GLU A 263 13.92 41.67 16.31
N ASN A 264 15.20 41.47 16.00
CA ASN A 264 15.99 42.39 15.20
C ASN A 264 15.99 42.08 13.70
N ALA A 265 15.35 41.00 13.26
CA ALA A 265 15.22 40.65 11.84
C ALA A 265 14.33 41.68 11.13
N LYS A 266 14.88 42.37 10.12
CA LYS A 266 14.17 43.42 9.38
C LYS A 266 13.49 42.87 8.13
N THR A 267 13.90 41.69 7.68
CA THR A 267 13.34 41.01 6.51
C THR A 267 12.89 39.59 6.87
N TYR A 268 12.00 39.04 6.04
CA TYR A 268 11.53 37.68 6.20
C TYR A 268 12.67 36.66 6.01
N GLU A 269 13.61 36.94 5.11
CA GLU A 269 14.78 36.13 4.86
C GLU A 269 15.71 36.08 6.08
N GLU A 270 15.90 37.21 6.77
CA GLU A 270 16.63 37.27 8.04
C GLU A 270 15.91 36.48 9.14
N TYR A 271 14.58 36.59 9.22
CA TYR A 271 13.74 35.86 10.18
C TYR A 271 13.85 34.33 9.99
N VAL A 272 13.77 33.88 8.74
CA VAL A 272 13.93 32.46 8.37
C VAL A 272 15.37 31.98 8.59
N SER A 273 16.37 32.84 8.37
CA SER A 273 17.78 32.52 8.62
C SER A 273 18.05 32.24 10.10
N VAL A 274 17.46 33.03 11.00
CA VAL A 274 17.53 32.80 12.46
C VAL A 274 16.92 31.45 12.83
N LEU A 275 15.75 31.10 12.28
CA LEU A 275 15.11 29.80 12.50
C LEU A 275 15.98 28.64 11.99
N CYS A 276 16.48 28.74 10.77
CA CYS A 276 17.36 27.74 10.16
C CYS A 276 18.63 27.51 10.97
N HIS A 277 19.24 28.57 11.50
CA HIS A 277 20.44 28.49 12.33
C HIS A 277 20.20 27.78 13.67
N ILE A 278 19.06 28.07 14.31
CA ILE A 278 18.64 27.36 15.53
C ILE A 278 18.36 25.89 15.21
N MET A 279 17.63 25.59 14.13
CA MET A 279 17.39 24.22 13.69
C MET A 279 18.69 23.45 13.45
N GLU A 280 19.69 24.05 12.81
CA GLU A 280 20.98 23.39 12.52
C GLU A 280 21.76 23.02 13.80
N ARG A 281 21.66 23.83 14.86
CA ARG A 281 22.28 23.52 16.18
C ARG A 281 21.64 22.32 16.88
N HIS A 282 20.36 22.06 16.61
CA HIS A 282 19.60 20.96 17.20
C HIS A 282 19.54 19.72 16.29
N LYS A 283 20.08 19.79 15.06
CA LYS A 283 20.24 18.62 14.21
C LYS A 283 21.28 17.68 14.81
N VAL A 284 20.90 16.43 15.00
CA VAL A 284 21.82 15.37 15.37
C VAL A 284 22.31 14.66 14.11
N THR A 285 23.58 14.34 14.10
CA THR A 285 24.14 13.35 13.17
C THR A 285 23.41 12.03 13.41
N SER A 286 22.93 11.38 12.34
CA SER A 286 22.54 9.97 12.36
C SER A 286 23.78 9.11 12.65
N GLY A 287 24.23 9.12 13.91
CA GLY A 287 25.23 8.22 14.47
C GLY A 287 24.57 6.90 14.84
N THR A 288 23.89 6.28 13.90
CA THR A 288 23.34 4.94 14.08
C THR A 288 23.84 4.11 12.94
N ARG A 289 24.78 3.21 13.27
CA ARG A 289 24.83 1.89 12.65
C ARG A 289 23.38 1.49 12.35
N PRO A 290 23.06 1.01 11.13
CA PRO A 290 21.70 0.57 10.81
C PRO A 290 21.22 -0.24 12.01
N ALA A 291 20.04 0.12 12.55
CA ALA A 291 19.46 -0.58 13.69
C ALA A 291 19.73 -2.06 13.45
N ARG A 292 20.55 -2.69 14.32
CA ARG A 292 20.86 -4.11 14.18
C ARG A 292 19.51 -4.74 14.06
N TYR A 293 19.18 -5.24 12.86
CA TYR A 293 17.94 -5.95 12.62
C TYR A 293 17.88 -6.99 13.72
N ASP A 294 17.02 -6.77 14.73
CA ASP A 294 16.84 -7.73 15.79
C ASP A 294 16.27 -8.94 15.08
N ARG A 295 17.18 -9.89 14.82
CA ARG A 295 16.85 -11.07 14.04
C ARG A 295 15.65 -11.68 14.74
N LYS A 296 14.57 -11.88 13.97
CA LYS A 296 13.37 -12.53 14.48
C LYS A 296 13.79 -13.75 15.28
N PRO A 297 13.24 -13.99 16.49
CA PRO A 297 13.78 -15.02 17.39
C PRO A 297 13.85 -16.44 16.79
N TRP A 298 13.02 -16.72 15.77
CA TRP A 298 13.02 -17.97 15.02
C TRP A 298 14.06 -18.06 13.90
N TRP A 299 14.71 -16.94 13.52
CA TRP A 299 15.75 -16.89 12.49
C TRP A 299 17.13 -17.12 13.13
N ASP A 300 17.49 -18.38 13.27
CA ASP A 300 18.77 -18.81 13.84
C ASP A 300 19.80 -19.22 12.76
N LYS A 301 20.94 -19.75 13.21
CA LYS A 301 22.03 -20.19 12.34
C LYS A 301 21.59 -21.33 11.41
N GLU A 302 20.76 -22.24 11.91
CA GLU A 302 20.26 -23.41 11.16
C GLU A 302 19.36 -22.96 10.01
N VAL A 303 18.43 -22.04 10.27
CA VAL A 303 17.58 -21.43 9.21
C VAL A 303 18.44 -20.68 8.19
N ALA A 304 19.49 -20.00 8.62
CA ALA A 304 20.41 -19.29 7.71
C ALA A 304 21.21 -20.26 6.83
N GLU A 305 21.72 -21.35 7.39
CA GLU A 305 22.45 -22.41 6.66
C GLU A 305 21.54 -23.11 5.64
N ALA A 306 20.32 -23.48 6.04
CA ALA A 306 19.33 -24.06 5.13
C ALA A 306 18.96 -23.12 3.98
N TRP A 307 18.84 -21.81 4.27
CA TRP A 307 18.62 -20.79 3.26
C TRP A 307 19.78 -20.67 2.26
N HIS A 308 21.03 -20.68 2.74
CA HIS A 308 22.21 -20.66 1.89
C HIS A 308 22.29 -21.91 1.01
N ALA A 309 22.03 -23.09 1.57
CA ALA A 309 22.03 -24.36 0.81
C ALA A 309 20.96 -24.36 -0.29
N ARG A 310 19.72 -23.91 0.02
CA ARG A 310 18.65 -23.77 -0.97
C ARG A 310 19.05 -22.82 -2.10
N ARG A 311 19.68 -21.69 -1.78
CA ARG A 311 20.15 -20.72 -2.78
C ARG A 311 21.23 -21.33 -3.65
N GLU A 312 22.21 -22.04 -3.08
CA GLU A 312 23.26 -22.70 -3.85
C GLU A 312 22.69 -23.72 -4.84
N ALA A 313 21.74 -24.55 -4.41
CA ALA A 313 21.09 -25.51 -5.30
C ALA A 313 20.31 -24.84 -6.45
N ASN A 314 19.66 -23.70 -6.19
CA ASN A 314 19.02 -22.91 -7.25
C ASN A 314 20.06 -22.37 -8.25
N ARG A 315 21.21 -21.90 -7.76
CA ARG A 315 22.33 -21.45 -8.62
C ARG A 315 22.85 -22.58 -9.50
N SER A 316 23.10 -23.76 -8.92
CA SER A 316 23.54 -24.93 -9.69
C SER A 316 22.54 -25.32 -10.77
N HIS A 317 21.24 -25.28 -10.46
CA HIS A 317 20.17 -25.53 -11.44
C HIS A 317 20.16 -24.51 -12.57
N ARG A 318 20.24 -23.22 -12.27
CA ARG A 318 20.28 -22.15 -13.28
C ARG A 318 21.48 -22.29 -14.22
N ARG A 319 22.65 -22.66 -13.68
CA ARG A 319 23.85 -22.94 -14.48
C ARG A 319 23.64 -24.16 -15.39
N ALA A 320 23.02 -25.23 -14.90
CA ALA A 320 22.74 -26.42 -15.70
C ALA A 320 21.77 -26.12 -16.86
N VAL A 321 20.71 -25.34 -16.61
CA VAL A 321 19.77 -24.86 -17.64
C VAL A 321 20.51 -24.03 -18.69
N LYS A 322 21.37 -23.09 -18.25
CA LYS A 322 22.16 -22.24 -19.16
C LYS A 322 23.12 -23.04 -20.03
N MET A 323 23.71 -24.10 -19.49
CA MET A 323 24.59 -25.02 -20.24
C MET A 323 23.83 -26.00 -21.14
N LYS A 324 22.49 -26.00 -21.11
CA LYS A 324 21.61 -26.94 -21.85
C LYS A 324 21.92 -28.42 -21.54
N ASP A 325 22.40 -28.70 -20.33
CA ASP A 325 22.65 -30.07 -19.86
C ASP A 325 21.38 -30.64 -19.23
N ALA A 326 20.65 -31.47 -19.98
CA ALA A 326 19.37 -32.01 -19.57
C ALA A 326 19.46 -32.91 -18.33
N VAL A 327 20.53 -33.71 -18.22
CA VAL A 327 20.72 -34.66 -17.11
C VAL A 327 21.04 -33.88 -15.84
N GLN A 328 21.98 -32.94 -15.91
CA GLN A 328 22.36 -32.13 -14.76
C GLN A 328 21.23 -31.18 -14.33
N THR A 329 20.41 -30.71 -15.27
CA THR A 329 19.24 -29.86 -14.98
C THR A 329 18.24 -30.60 -14.10
N ASP A 330 17.89 -31.86 -14.41
CA ASP A 330 16.95 -32.62 -13.59
C ASP A 330 17.51 -32.91 -12.19
N VAL A 331 18.76 -33.36 -12.10
CA VAL A 331 19.43 -33.66 -10.82
C VAL A 331 19.46 -32.44 -9.90
N THR A 332 19.90 -31.30 -10.44
CA THR A 332 19.98 -30.04 -9.68
C THR A 332 18.60 -29.49 -9.33
N TRP A 333 17.59 -29.69 -10.19
CA TRP A 333 16.20 -29.33 -9.92
C TRP A 333 15.61 -30.12 -8.76
N GLN A 334 15.76 -31.46 -8.76
CA GLN A 334 15.29 -32.30 -7.65
C GLN A 334 15.97 -31.91 -6.33
N ARG A 335 17.28 -31.64 -6.37
CA ARG A 335 18.02 -31.16 -5.20
C ARG A 335 17.48 -29.84 -4.67
N TYR A 336 17.19 -28.88 -5.56
CA TYR A 336 16.59 -27.60 -5.18
C TYR A 336 15.20 -27.79 -4.55
N LEU A 337 14.33 -28.62 -5.15
CA LEU A 337 12.99 -28.88 -4.64
C LEU A 337 13.02 -29.51 -3.24
N GLN A 338 13.93 -30.46 -3.01
CA GLN A 338 14.12 -31.08 -1.70
C GLN A 338 14.51 -30.03 -0.65
N LEU A 339 15.57 -29.25 -0.91
CA LEU A 339 16.03 -28.21 0.02
C LEU A 339 14.99 -27.09 0.25
N LYS A 340 14.16 -26.80 -0.75
CA LYS A 340 13.02 -25.87 -0.60
C LYS A 340 11.99 -26.40 0.39
N ARG A 341 11.62 -27.69 0.30
CA ARG A 341 10.69 -28.34 1.24
C ARG A 341 11.27 -28.41 2.65
N ASP A 342 12.53 -28.83 2.77
CA ASP A 342 13.22 -28.95 4.07
C ASP A 342 13.31 -27.60 4.78
N MET A 343 13.69 -26.53 4.04
CA MET A 343 13.74 -25.18 4.59
C MET A 343 12.34 -24.70 5.03
N GLN A 344 11.29 -24.97 4.24
CA GLN A 344 9.92 -24.60 4.61
C GLN A 344 9.48 -25.29 5.90
N ALA A 345 9.71 -26.60 6.01
CA ALA A 345 9.40 -27.38 7.22
C ALA A 345 10.17 -26.85 8.43
N LEU A 346 11.47 -26.59 8.28
CA LEU A 346 12.32 -26.04 9.33
C LEU A 346 11.77 -24.69 9.84
N VAL A 347 11.44 -23.77 8.93
CA VAL A 347 10.90 -22.46 9.31
C VAL A 347 9.57 -22.60 10.04
N GLN A 348 8.67 -23.48 9.60
CA GLN A 348 7.38 -23.70 10.28
C GLN A 348 7.57 -24.22 11.70
N VAL A 349 8.49 -25.16 11.90
CA VAL A 349 8.86 -25.68 13.23
C VAL A 349 9.44 -24.56 14.11
N LYS A 350 10.36 -23.75 13.57
CA LYS A 350 11.01 -22.65 14.31
C LYS A 350 10.02 -21.54 14.67
N LEU A 351 9.12 -21.19 13.75
CA LEU A 351 8.06 -20.21 13.99
C LEU A 351 7.11 -20.70 15.09
N SER A 352 6.67 -21.96 15.00
CA SER A 352 5.80 -22.59 16.01
C SER A 352 6.47 -22.61 17.38
N LYS A 353 7.72 -23.05 17.46
CA LYS A 353 8.49 -23.08 18.71
C LYS A 353 8.69 -21.68 19.29
N SER A 354 9.02 -20.68 18.46
CA SER A 354 9.16 -19.29 18.89
C SER A 354 7.84 -18.72 19.41
N ASN A 355 6.71 -19.05 18.79
CA ASN A 355 5.39 -18.64 19.23
C ASN A 355 5.03 -19.28 20.58
N VAL A 356 5.30 -20.59 20.74
CA VAL A 356 5.09 -21.29 22.02
C VAL A 356 5.95 -20.69 23.13
N LEU A 357 7.23 -20.44 22.89
CA LEU A 357 8.13 -19.81 23.87
C LEU A 357 7.67 -18.39 24.23
N PHE A 358 7.18 -17.63 23.24
CA PHE A 358 6.61 -16.31 23.48
C PHE A 358 5.34 -16.38 24.35
N LEU A 359 4.44 -17.32 24.08
CA LEU A 359 3.23 -17.55 24.89
C LEU A 359 3.55 -18.04 26.30
N GLN A 360 4.56 -18.90 26.47
CA GLN A 360 5.04 -19.33 27.78
C GLN A 360 5.65 -18.17 28.57
N LYS A 361 6.44 -17.31 27.91
CA LYS A 361 6.98 -16.09 28.52
C LYS A 361 5.86 -15.16 28.96
N LEU A 362 4.83 -14.95 28.12
CA LEU A 362 3.64 -14.20 28.49
C LEU A 362 2.92 -14.80 29.72
N LYS A 363 2.78 -16.13 29.77
CA LYS A 363 2.16 -16.85 30.91
C LYS A 363 2.91 -16.61 32.22
N SER A 364 4.25 -16.48 32.16
CA SER A 364 5.09 -16.21 33.34
C SER A 364 5.06 -14.76 33.82
N GLU A 365 4.55 -13.81 33.03
CA GLU A 365 4.69 -12.37 33.27
C GLU A 365 3.49 -11.70 34.01
N GLY A 366 2.59 -12.48 34.60
CA GLY A 366 1.58 -12.00 35.55
C GLY A 366 0.75 -10.81 35.05
N ARG A 367 0.63 -9.74 35.85
CA ARG A 367 -0.27 -8.58 35.59
C ARG A 367 0.01 -7.83 34.27
N ASN A 368 1.21 -7.97 33.69
CA ASN A 368 1.59 -7.28 32.44
C ASN A 368 1.44 -8.15 31.18
N ALA A 369 1.02 -9.41 31.33
CA ALA A 369 0.87 -10.35 30.21
C ALA A 369 -0.14 -9.84 29.16
N ALA A 370 -1.27 -9.29 29.60
CA ALA A 370 -2.28 -8.76 28.68
C ALA A 370 -1.72 -7.59 27.85
N GLN A 371 -1.02 -6.63 28.47
CA GLN A 371 -0.46 -5.47 27.76
C GLN A 371 0.62 -5.88 26.74
N LYS A 372 1.51 -6.81 27.11
CA LYS A 372 2.55 -7.32 26.20
C LYS A 372 1.99 -8.17 25.06
N PHE A 373 0.97 -8.99 25.34
CA PHE A 373 0.21 -9.69 24.31
C PHE A 373 -0.43 -8.70 23.33
N TRP A 374 -1.10 -7.67 23.84
CA TRP A 374 -1.71 -6.63 23.00
C TRP A 374 -0.68 -5.77 22.26
N ASN A 375 0.52 -5.56 22.80
CA ASN A 375 1.62 -4.90 22.08
C ASN A 375 2.14 -5.78 20.94
N TYR A 376 2.34 -7.07 21.20
CA TYR A 376 2.75 -8.03 20.17
C TYR A 376 1.69 -8.18 19.07
N VAL A 377 0.40 -8.30 19.41
CA VAL A 377 -0.68 -8.28 18.43
C VAL A 377 -0.70 -6.95 17.64
N ARG A 378 -0.46 -5.81 18.30
CA ARG A 378 -0.30 -4.51 17.62
C ARG A 378 0.93 -4.40 16.74
N THR A 379 1.97 -5.22 16.95
CA THR A 379 3.10 -5.31 16.01
C THR A 379 2.79 -6.21 14.81
N LEU A 380 1.76 -7.06 14.90
CA LEU A 380 1.26 -7.89 13.81
C LEU A 380 0.21 -7.15 12.95
N ASP A 381 -0.58 -6.26 13.55
CA ASP A 381 -1.56 -5.40 12.86
C ASP A 381 -0.95 -4.04 12.44
N ARG A 382 -1.26 -3.53 11.23
CA ARG A 382 -0.86 -2.15 10.83
C ARG A 382 -1.71 -1.09 11.54
N ARG A 383 -1.14 0.12 11.69
CA ARG A 383 -1.86 1.37 11.98
C ARG A 383 -2.80 1.70 10.83
N GLU A 384 -4.01 2.14 11.17
CA GLU A 384 -5.06 2.59 10.25
C GLU A 384 -4.50 3.55 9.18
N GLN A 385 -4.58 3.15 7.91
CA GLN A 385 -4.55 4.05 6.77
C GLN A 385 -5.96 4.14 6.22
N SER A 386 -6.45 5.37 6.06
CA SER A 386 -7.74 5.70 5.45
C SER A 386 -7.68 5.36 3.96
N ALA A 387 -8.27 4.23 3.56
CA ALA A 387 -8.38 3.85 2.15
C ALA A 387 -9.56 4.57 1.48
N GLN A 388 -9.24 5.34 0.43
CA GLN A 388 -10.17 6.04 -0.47
C GLN A 388 -10.53 5.13 -1.65
N PHE A 389 -11.56 4.29 -1.54
CA PHE A 389 -12.15 3.64 -2.73
C PHE A 389 -13.66 3.55 -2.59
N ILE A 390 -14.35 4.04 -3.62
CA ILE A 390 -15.81 4.11 -3.76
C ILE A 390 -16.21 3.20 -4.93
N VAL A 391 -17.24 2.37 -4.73
CA VAL A 391 -17.79 1.40 -5.69
C VAL A 391 -19.27 1.71 -5.94
N ASP A 392 -19.77 1.44 -7.15
CA ASP A 392 -21.18 1.58 -7.52
C ASP A 392 -22.06 0.46 -6.93
N SER A 393 -23.38 0.53 -7.19
CA SER A 393 -24.37 -0.44 -6.71
C SER A 393 -24.21 -1.85 -7.27
N THR A 394 -23.31 -2.06 -8.24
CA THR A 394 -22.96 -3.36 -8.81
C THR A 394 -21.61 -3.88 -8.33
N GLY A 395 -20.89 -3.10 -7.52
CA GLY A 395 -19.58 -3.44 -6.97
C GLY A 395 -18.40 -3.05 -7.88
N ASN A 396 -18.60 -2.25 -8.92
CA ASN A 396 -17.54 -1.78 -9.81
C ASN A 396 -17.03 -0.38 -9.38
N PRO A 397 -15.75 -0.03 -9.63
CA PRO A 397 -15.23 1.31 -9.34
C PRO A 397 -15.96 2.36 -10.19
N ALA A 398 -16.58 3.37 -9.56
CA ALA A 398 -17.31 4.42 -10.28
C ALA A 398 -16.36 5.55 -10.72
N PRO A 399 -16.12 5.78 -12.02
CA PRO A 399 -15.13 6.76 -12.49
C PRO A 399 -15.60 8.22 -12.41
N ASP A 400 -16.91 8.48 -12.34
CA ASP A 400 -17.45 9.82 -12.05
C ASP A 400 -18.78 9.69 -11.28
N MET A 401 -18.71 10.00 -9.97
CA MET A 401 -19.84 9.95 -9.05
C MET A 401 -20.97 10.90 -9.47
N LYS A 402 -20.65 12.03 -10.11
CA LYS A 402 -21.64 13.05 -10.49
C LYS A 402 -22.55 12.54 -11.60
N GLU A 403 -21.98 11.87 -12.60
CA GLU A 403 -22.73 11.35 -13.75
C GLU A 403 -23.59 10.13 -13.37
N ALA A 404 -23.06 9.23 -12.55
CA ALA A 404 -23.79 8.07 -12.03
C ALA A 404 -24.98 8.48 -11.15
N LEU A 405 -24.78 9.42 -10.21
CA LEU A 405 -25.87 9.98 -9.39
C LEU A 405 -26.88 10.75 -10.22
N THR A 406 -26.44 11.56 -11.18
CA THR A 406 -27.36 12.32 -12.05
C THR A 406 -28.25 11.37 -12.86
N THR A 407 -27.69 10.28 -13.37
CA THR A 407 -28.46 9.27 -14.12
C THR A 407 -29.43 8.52 -13.21
N HIS A 408 -29.00 8.11 -12.03
CA HIS A 408 -29.84 7.38 -11.07
C HIS A 408 -30.97 8.25 -10.50
N LEU A 409 -30.68 9.52 -10.17
CA LEU A 409 -31.66 10.49 -9.70
C LEU A 409 -32.65 10.89 -10.81
N LYS A 410 -32.20 11.03 -12.07
CA LYS A 410 -33.11 11.21 -13.21
C LYS A 410 -34.00 9.99 -13.46
N THR A 411 -33.56 8.79 -13.07
CA THR A 411 -34.35 7.57 -13.19
C THR A 411 -35.36 7.45 -12.04
N LEU A 412 -34.99 7.88 -10.83
CA LEU A 412 -35.85 7.85 -9.64
C LEU A 412 -36.85 9.01 -9.58
N TYR A 413 -36.46 10.19 -10.08
CA TYR A 413 -37.21 11.45 -9.96
C TYR A 413 -37.50 12.10 -11.32
N GLY A 414 -37.16 11.44 -12.43
CA GLY A 414 -37.61 11.85 -13.75
C GLY A 414 -39.14 11.75 -13.84
N PRO A 415 -39.79 12.59 -14.66
CA PRO A 415 -41.24 12.77 -14.62
C PRO A 415 -41.95 11.52 -15.15
N LEU A 416 -42.30 10.60 -14.24
CA LEU A 416 -43.38 9.65 -14.45
C LEU A 416 -44.66 10.36 -14.03
N GLY A 417 -45.47 10.71 -15.04
CA GLY A 417 -46.71 11.41 -14.83
C GLY A 417 -47.66 10.67 -13.90
N CYS A 418 -48.03 11.27 -12.77
CA CYS A 418 -49.41 11.54 -12.42
C CYS A 418 -49.50 12.50 -11.22
N THR A 419 -50.53 13.31 -11.28
CA THR A 419 -50.89 14.47 -10.46
C THR A 419 -51.31 14.16 -9.04
N ARG A 420 -50.90 15.01 -8.09
CA ARG A 420 -51.79 15.57 -7.06
C ARG A 420 -51.23 16.88 -6.51
N ASP A 421 -52.01 17.94 -6.71
CA ASP A 421 -51.79 19.29 -6.21
C ASP A 421 -51.70 19.30 -4.68
N LEU A 422 -50.48 19.45 -4.16
CA LEU A 422 -50.22 20.16 -2.92
C LEU A 422 -49.09 21.13 -3.26
N GLN A 423 -49.47 22.37 -3.59
CA GLN A 423 -48.52 23.48 -3.69
C GLN A 423 -48.01 23.77 -2.27
N PHE A 424 -46.97 23.05 -1.85
CA PHE A 424 -46.00 23.58 -0.90
C PHE A 424 -44.96 24.30 -1.74
N ASP A 425 -45.07 25.63 -1.78
CA ASP A 425 -44.02 26.47 -2.32
C ASP A 425 -42.75 26.26 -1.47
N ASP A 426 -41.60 26.14 -2.12
CA ASP A 426 -40.34 25.71 -1.52
C ASP A 426 -39.99 26.54 -0.27
N GLY A 427 -40.13 25.94 0.91
CA GLY A 427 -40.05 26.59 2.22
C GLY A 427 -38.72 27.29 2.50
N ASN A 428 -38.66 28.58 2.17
CA ASN A 428 -37.45 29.39 2.24
C ASN A 428 -37.54 30.59 3.21
N SER A 429 -38.59 30.69 4.04
CA SER A 429 -38.67 31.75 5.05
C SER A 429 -38.52 31.24 6.48
N GLN A 430 -37.68 31.90 7.27
CA GLN A 430 -37.49 31.64 8.71
C GLN A 430 -38.81 31.62 9.49
N ALA A 431 -39.76 32.48 9.10
CA ALA A 431 -41.05 32.62 9.77
C ALA A 431 -41.90 31.35 9.65
N GLU A 432 -41.86 30.68 8.50
CA GLU A 432 -42.59 29.42 8.29
C GLU A 432 -41.97 28.28 9.10
N LEU A 433 -40.63 28.20 9.17
CA LEU A 433 -39.97 27.21 10.01
C LEU A 433 -40.30 27.41 11.49
N GLN A 434 -40.32 28.65 11.97
CA GLN A 434 -40.74 28.95 13.34
C GLN A 434 -42.21 28.56 13.58
N ALA A 435 -43.11 28.87 12.64
CA ALA A 435 -44.52 28.47 12.74
C ALA A 435 -44.69 26.94 12.83
N LEU A 436 -43.91 26.17 12.07
CA LEU A 436 -43.91 24.70 12.17
C LEU A 436 -43.40 24.19 13.52
N LEU A 437 -42.37 24.81 14.08
CA LEU A 437 -41.87 24.49 15.42
C LEU A 437 -42.92 24.78 16.50
N ASP A 438 -43.65 25.90 16.38
CA ASP A 438 -44.71 26.30 17.31
C ASP A 438 -45.90 25.33 17.26
N ILE A 439 -46.30 24.89 16.06
CA ILE A 439 -47.32 23.85 15.88
C ILE A 439 -46.87 22.56 16.57
N CYS A 440 -45.63 22.12 16.33
CA CYS A 440 -45.10 20.91 16.96
C CYS A 440 -45.08 21.02 18.49
N ALA A 441 -44.65 22.16 19.04
CA ALA A 441 -44.65 22.38 20.49
C ALA A 441 -46.06 22.34 21.09
N THR A 442 -47.03 22.91 20.38
CA THR A 442 -48.44 22.92 20.78
C THR A 442 -49.03 21.51 20.79
N GLU A 443 -48.84 20.73 19.72
CA GLU A 443 -49.33 19.36 19.62
C GLU A 443 -48.67 18.42 20.64
N MET A 444 -47.37 18.56 20.88
CA MET A 444 -46.70 17.76 21.91
C MET A 444 -47.22 18.09 23.31
N THR A 445 -47.50 19.37 23.58
CA THR A 445 -48.07 19.80 24.86
C THR A 445 -49.49 19.24 25.05
N SER A 446 -50.31 19.20 23.99
CA SER A 446 -51.66 18.62 24.02
C SER A 446 -51.63 17.11 24.35
N LEU A 447 -50.57 16.43 23.92
CA LEU A 447 -50.28 15.02 24.23
C LEU A 447 -49.59 14.80 25.60
N GLY A 448 -49.35 15.87 26.37
CA GLY A 448 -48.65 15.80 27.67
C GLY A 448 -47.15 15.50 27.55
N LEU A 449 -46.57 15.70 26.37
CA LEU A 449 -45.16 15.48 26.08
C LEU A 449 -44.39 16.80 25.99
N ARG A 450 -43.08 16.74 26.25
CA ARG A 450 -42.18 17.90 26.21
C ARG A 450 -41.01 17.62 25.27
N PHE A 451 -40.65 18.60 24.45
CA PHE A 451 -39.38 18.59 23.73
C PHE A 451 -38.20 18.91 24.64
N ASN A 452 -37.05 18.30 24.34
CA ASN A 452 -35.78 18.62 25.00
C ASN A 452 -34.98 19.54 24.08
N ALA A 453 -35.11 20.87 24.23
CA ALA A 453 -34.47 21.82 23.33
C ALA A 453 -32.93 21.69 23.34
N LYS A 454 -32.32 21.22 24.44
CA LYS A 454 -30.87 20.96 24.49
C LYS A 454 -30.42 19.82 23.56
N LYS A 455 -31.32 18.88 23.26
CA LYS A 455 -31.12 17.75 22.32
C LYS A 455 -31.76 17.98 20.96
N THR A 456 -32.34 19.16 20.73
CA THR A 456 -32.84 19.55 19.41
C THR A 456 -31.83 20.50 18.80
N LYS A 457 -31.56 20.34 17.50
CA LYS A 457 -30.65 21.19 16.72
C LYS A 457 -31.25 21.41 15.33
N VAL A 458 -30.96 22.56 14.75
CA VAL A 458 -31.32 22.87 13.36
C VAL A 458 -30.07 22.75 12.49
N VAL A 459 -30.14 21.95 11.43
CA VAL A 459 -29.04 21.74 10.48
C VAL A 459 -29.50 22.17 9.09
N PRO A 460 -28.95 23.24 8.51
CA PRO A 460 -29.36 23.72 7.19
C PRO A 460 -28.71 22.89 6.08
N PHE A 461 -29.46 22.41 5.09
CA PHE A 461 -28.94 21.52 4.02
C PHE A 461 -28.53 22.24 2.72
N ALA A 462 -28.88 23.53 2.57
CA ALA A 462 -28.39 24.42 1.51
C ALA A 462 -28.76 25.88 1.86
N GLY A 463 -27.79 26.81 1.84
CA GLY A 463 -28.04 28.24 2.07
C GLY A 463 -26.87 28.99 2.73
N ASN A 464 -26.80 30.31 2.53
CA ASN A 464 -25.78 31.17 3.15
C ASN A 464 -26.05 31.30 4.66
N MET A 465 -25.08 30.87 5.47
CA MET A 465 -25.05 30.89 6.95
C MET A 465 -24.93 32.31 7.57
N ALA A 466 -25.33 33.36 6.87
CA ALA A 466 -24.89 34.71 7.21
C ALA A 466 -25.65 35.35 8.39
N GLU A 467 -26.81 34.82 8.80
CA GLU A 467 -27.57 35.39 9.91
C GLU A 467 -27.89 34.31 10.96
N ALA A 468 -27.48 34.57 12.20
CA ALA A 468 -27.82 33.72 13.34
C ALA A 468 -29.32 33.83 13.58
N VAL A 469 -30.06 32.82 13.11
CA VAL A 469 -31.51 32.77 13.23
C VAL A 469 -31.92 32.26 14.61
N ASP A 470 -32.64 33.09 15.37
CA ASP A 470 -33.05 32.82 16.75
C ASP A 470 -34.35 31.98 16.79
N LEU A 471 -34.24 30.67 16.47
CA LEU A 471 -35.38 29.73 16.47
C LEU A 471 -35.70 29.22 17.88
N LYS A 472 -37.00 29.10 18.17
CA LYS A 472 -37.52 28.61 19.46
C LYS A 472 -38.38 27.37 19.29
N LEU A 473 -38.40 26.52 20.29
CA LEU A 473 -39.34 25.40 20.40
C LEU A 473 -40.00 25.47 21.76
N GLY A 474 -41.23 25.98 21.76
CA GLY A 474 -41.87 26.46 22.99
C GLY A 474 -41.17 27.71 23.52
N SER A 475 -40.78 27.69 24.80
CA SER A 475 -40.08 28.82 25.44
C SER A 475 -38.55 28.74 25.36
N GLU A 476 -37.98 27.66 24.84
CA GLU A 476 -36.53 27.40 24.83
C GLU A 476 -35.95 27.64 23.42
N SER A 477 -34.82 28.36 23.32
CA SER A 477 -34.10 28.56 22.05
C SER A 477 -33.35 27.30 21.61
N ILE A 478 -33.32 27.03 20.31
CA ILE A 478 -32.59 25.91 19.72
C ILE A 478 -31.33 26.42 19.03
N ALA A 479 -30.21 25.72 19.25
CA ALA A 479 -28.97 26.01 18.56
C ALA A 479 -29.00 25.48 17.11
N MET A 480 -28.56 26.32 16.18
CA MET A 480 -28.23 25.89 14.83
C MET A 480 -26.82 25.30 14.83
N GLU A 481 -26.64 24.14 14.22
CA GLU A 481 -25.34 23.46 14.11
C GLU A 481 -25.09 23.02 12.67
N THR A 482 -23.83 23.08 12.24
CA THR A 482 -23.42 22.61 10.92
C THR A 482 -23.37 21.09 10.84
N THR A 483 -23.31 20.41 11.99
CA THR A 483 -23.29 18.95 12.07
C THR A 483 -24.11 18.48 13.27
N TYR A 484 -24.92 17.42 13.10
CA TYR A 484 -25.67 16.84 14.20
C TYR A 484 -25.87 15.34 14.01
N LYS A 485 -25.63 14.55 15.07
CA LYS A 485 -25.81 13.09 15.02
C LYS A 485 -27.17 12.70 15.55
N TYR A 486 -28.04 12.21 14.68
CA TYR A 486 -29.39 11.76 15.02
C TYR A 486 -29.58 10.28 14.68
N LEU A 487 -29.96 9.48 15.67
CA LEU A 487 -30.21 8.03 15.53
C LEU A 487 -29.10 7.25 14.81
N GLY A 488 -27.84 7.67 14.98
CA GLY A 488 -26.69 7.04 14.34
C GLY A 488 -26.31 7.60 12.97
N VAL A 489 -27.11 8.50 12.41
CA VAL A 489 -26.84 9.22 11.17
C VAL A 489 -26.28 10.60 11.48
N LEU A 490 -25.13 10.94 10.88
CA LEU A 490 -24.56 12.28 10.93
C LEU A 490 -25.21 13.13 9.83
N LEU A 491 -25.90 14.17 10.25
CA LEU A 491 -26.44 15.23 9.40
C LEU A 491 -25.39 16.34 9.32
N CYS A 492 -25.09 16.85 8.13
CA CYS A 492 -24.12 17.92 7.93
C CYS A 492 -24.69 18.94 6.94
N SER A 493 -24.35 20.21 7.11
CA SER A 493 -24.79 21.30 6.23
C SER A 493 -24.01 21.40 4.91
N GLU A 494 -22.89 20.66 4.78
CA GLU A 494 -22.07 20.65 3.58
C GLU A 494 -22.46 19.52 2.63
N ALA A 495 -22.23 19.68 1.32
CA ALA A 495 -22.48 18.64 0.31
C ALA A 495 -21.70 17.32 0.55
N SER A 496 -20.82 17.25 1.54
CA SER A 496 -19.97 16.12 1.89
C SER A 496 -20.57 15.13 2.92
N ILE A 497 -21.86 15.26 3.27
CA ILE A 497 -22.60 14.41 4.26
C ILE A 497 -22.23 12.93 4.19
N TYR A 498 -22.18 12.38 2.98
CA TYR A 498 -21.93 10.95 2.74
C TYR A 498 -20.49 10.54 3.09
N ASN A 499 -19.51 11.38 2.77
CA ASN A 499 -18.10 11.08 3.04
C ASN A 499 -17.81 11.01 4.54
N GLN A 500 -18.41 11.90 5.33
CA GLN A 500 -18.21 11.95 6.78
C GLN A 500 -18.96 10.82 7.51
N GLN A 501 -20.21 10.55 7.12
CA GLN A 501 -20.99 9.44 7.70
C GLN A 501 -20.39 8.08 7.31
N GLU A 502 -19.94 7.91 6.07
CA GLU A 502 -19.27 6.70 5.61
C GLU A 502 -17.94 6.49 6.34
N ALA A 503 -17.13 7.54 6.51
CA ALA A 503 -15.90 7.46 7.32
C ALA A 503 -16.21 7.03 8.76
N HIS A 504 -17.26 7.58 9.37
CA HIS A 504 -17.68 7.22 10.73
C HIS A 504 -18.16 5.76 10.84
N ILE A 505 -18.99 5.30 9.90
CA ILE A 505 -19.47 3.89 9.86
C ILE A 505 -18.31 2.94 9.58
N ARG A 506 -17.43 3.23 8.62
CA ARG A 506 -16.24 2.42 8.32
C ARG A 506 -15.33 2.32 9.54
N GLN A 507 -15.09 3.43 10.24
CA GLN A 507 -14.28 3.42 11.46
C GLN A 507 -14.97 2.64 12.60
N ALA A 508 -16.30 2.68 12.70
CA ALA A 508 -17.05 1.90 13.68
C ALA A 508 -17.02 0.39 13.36
N SER A 509 -17.18 0.02 12.09
CA SER A 509 -17.12 -1.36 11.61
C SER A 509 -15.72 -1.96 11.73
N LEU A 510 -14.66 -1.21 11.40
CA LEU A 510 -13.27 -1.63 11.61
C LEU A 510 -12.98 -1.83 13.09
N ARG A 511 -13.46 -0.92 13.96
CA ARG A 511 -13.38 -1.09 15.42
C ARG A 511 -14.13 -2.34 15.88
N ALA A 512 -15.34 -2.58 15.41
CA ALA A 512 -16.14 -3.75 15.77
C ALA A 512 -15.52 -5.07 15.28
N GLN A 513 -15.02 -5.11 14.04
CA GLN A 513 -14.32 -6.26 13.47
C GLN A 513 -13.02 -6.55 14.22
N CYS A 514 -12.24 -5.50 14.54
CA CYS A 514 -11.06 -5.64 15.39
C CYS A 514 -11.45 -6.18 16.77
N ILE A 515 -12.49 -5.64 17.42
CA ILE A 515 -12.96 -6.12 18.72
C ILE A 515 -13.42 -7.58 18.64
N LEU A 516 -14.13 -7.97 17.59
CA LEU A 516 -14.61 -9.34 17.38
C LEU A 516 -13.43 -10.31 17.18
N ARG A 517 -12.48 -9.97 16.30
CA ARG A 517 -11.26 -10.75 16.04
C ARG A 517 -10.40 -10.89 17.29
N ARG A 518 -10.29 -9.80 18.07
CA ARG A 518 -9.63 -9.76 19.39
C ARG A 518 -10.31 -10.64 20.42
N ARG A 519 -11.66 -10.65 20.47
CA ARG A 519 -12.46 -11.49 21.37
C ARG A 519 -12.39 -12.97 20.99
N ILE A 520 -12.38 -13.30 19.70
CA ILE A 520 -12.22 -14.66 19.19
C ILE A 520 -10.82 -15.19 19.52
N LEU A 521 -9.75 -14.42 19.22
CA LEU A 521 -8.37 -14.78 19.59
C LEU A 521 -8.19 -14.93 21.10
N TRP A 522 -8.78 -14.04 21.90
CA TRP A 522 -8.76 -14.17 23.36
C TRP A 522 -9.57 -15.37 23.86
N GLY A 523 -10.74 -15.65 23.28
CA GLY A 523 -11.57 -16.80 23.62
C GLY A 523 -10.89 -18.13 23.30
N CYS A 524 -10.30 -18.28 22.11
CA CYS A 524 -9.52 -19.45 21.73
C CYS A 524 -8.28 -19.63 22.62
N ASN A 525 -7.54 -18.56 22.90
CA ASN A 525 -6.38 -18.62 23.78
C ASN A 525 -6.76 -18.91 25.23
N ARG A 526 -7.87 -18.38 25.73
CA ARG A 526 -8.37 -18.65 27.08
C ARG A 526 -8.83 -20.09 27.22
N PHE A 527 -9.55 -20.64 26.23
CA PHE A 527 -9.94 -22.05 26.18
C PHE A 527 -8.72 -22.98 26.23
N ILE A 528 -7.67 -22.68 25.45
CA ILE A 528 -6.39 -23.43 25.48
C ILE A 528 -5.67 -23.27 26.84
N MET A 529 -5.74 -22.08 27.46
CA MET A 529 -5.14 -21.83 28.78
C MET A 529 -5.92 -22.45 29.96
N GLU A 530 -7.24 -22.64 29.84
CA GLU A 530 -8.08 -23.28 30.85
C GLU A 530 -8.05 -24.82 30.73
N ASN A 531 -8.05 -25.39 29.51
CA ASN A 531 -7.96 -26.84 29.29
C ASN A 531 -6.55 -27.44 29.45
N SER A 532 -5.52 -26.61 29.64
CA SER A 532 -4.18 -27.06 30.04
C SER A 532 -4.00 -27.15 31.56
N ARG A 533 -5.09 -26.99 32.34
CA ARG A 533 -5.13 -27.18 33.80
C ARG A 533 -5.70 -28.54 34.23
N THR A 534 -6.26 -29.33 33.32
CA THR A 534 -6.68 -30.70 33.63
C THR A 534 -5.46 -31.63 33.64
N PRO A 535 -5.22 -32.39 34.72
CA PRO A 535 -4.16 -33.38 34.73
C PRO A 535 -4.45 -34.44 33.68
N ALA A 536 -3.39 -34.89 33.01
CA ALA A 536 -3.41 -35.88 31.96
C ALA A 536 -4.25 -37.09 32.35
N ASN A 537 -5.42 -37.26 31.74
CA ASN A 537 -5.96 -38.56 31.41
C ASN A 537 -6.97 -38.44 30.27
N GLU A 538 -6.79 -39.38 29.35
CA GLU A 538 -7.63 -39.77 28.22
C GLU A 538 -7.58 -38.91 26.93
N GLN A 539 -7.30 -39.65 25.86
CA GLN A 539 -7.13 -39.25 24.47
C GLN A 539 -8.41 -38.67 23.87
N ALA A 540 -8.26 -37.60 23.10
CA ALA A 540 -9.01 -37.41 21.85
C ALA A 540 -8.25 -36.41 20.97
N ASP A 541 -7.56 -36.94 19.95
CA ASP A 541 -7.09 -36.15 18.81
C ASP A 541 -8.30 -35.56 18.08
N LEU A 542 -8.43 -34.23 18.14
CA LEU A 542 -9.32 -33.49 17.24
C LEU A 542 -8.53 -32.38 16.56
N LEU A 543 -7.86 -32.81 15.49
CA LEU A 543 -7.16 -31.96 14.54
C LEU A 543 -8.21 -31.24 13.69
N LEU A 544 -8.59 -30.02 14.06
CA LEU A 544 -9.45 -29.18 13.22
C LEU A 544 -8.59 -28.57 12.11
N LEU A 545 -8.51 -29.27 10.97
CA LEU A 545 -8.06 -28.71 9.70
C LEU A 545 -9.17 -27.80 9.16
N LEU A 546 -8.98 -26.49 9.27
CA LEU A 546 -9.72 -25.51 8.47
C LEU A 546 -8.87 -25.22 7.22
N THR A 547 -9.34 -25.73 6.08
CA THR A 547 -8.89 -25.42 4.72
C THR A 547 -9.16 -23.97 4.33
#